data_AF-A0A4V2EX39-F1
#
_entry.id   AF-A0A4V2EX39-F1
#
_cell.length_a   1.000
_cell.length_b   1.000
_cell.length_c   1.000
_cell.angle_alpha   90.00
_cell.angle_beta   90.00
_cell.angle_gamma   90.00
#
_symmetry.space_group_name_H-M   'P 1'
#
loop_
_entity.id
_entity.type
_entity.pdbx_description
1 polymer ?
#
loop_
_entity_poly.entity_id
_entity_poly.type
_entity_poly.pdbx_seq_one_letter_code
_entity_poly.pdbx_strand_id
1 'polypeptide(L)'
;MAPTWLTCTVALAVCLGFVPLPVQPQTPAVRAAAVPASAPRPASPWTALADDGLHDPANPALGLLQQPAEALSTLPRDTAGNQVRWVQALDQGVIQPRANLSAATPVRVRDQDIIISKYGSMPAVLFPHRQHTLWLDCANCHDGLFKQQAGANRYSMQRILDGEQCGVCHGAVSFPLTECNRCHSVPNSALRGRPDVGPVRPVVEGRP
;
A
#
# COMPACT_ATOMS: atom_id res chain seq x y z
N MET A 1 -10.03 66.74 -26.73
CA MET A 1 -11.36 66.99 -27.32
C MET A 1 -12.12 65.67 -27.31
N ALA A 2 -13.10 65.54 -26.41
CA ALA A 2 -14.22 64.61 -26.54
C ALA A 2 -15.43 65.44 -27.05
N PRO A 3 -16.66 64.93 -27.25
CA PRO A 3 -17.16 63.55 -27.38
C PRO A 3 -18.20 63.41 -28.55
N THR A 4 -18.65 62.19 -28.90
CA THR A 4 -20.02 62.05 -29.44
C THR A 4 -20.62 60.71 -29.04
N TRP A 5 -21.81 60.81 -28.46
CA TRP A 5 -22.52 59.77 -27.71
C TRP A 5 -23.52 59.10 -28.64
N LEU A 6 -23.48 57.77 -28.75
CA LEU A 6 -24.54 57.01 -29.41
C LEU A 6 -25.61 56.67 -28.35
N THR A 7 -26.76 57.32 -28.47
CA THR A 7 -27.94 57.07 -27.65
C THR A 7 -28.56 55.73 -28.04
N CYS A 8 -28.53 54.75 -27.13
CA CYS A 8 -29.32 53.53 -27.25
C CYS A 8 -30.56 53.64 -26.35
N THR A 9 -31.72 53.64 -27.00
CA THR A 9 -33.05 53.72 -26.43
C THR A 9 -33.33 52.47 -25.59
N VAL A 10 -33.64 52.65 -24.30
CA VAL A 10 -34.08 51.57 -23.42
C VAL A 10 -35.54 51.25 -23.73
N ALA A 11 -35.79 50.11 -24.38
CA ALA A 11 -37.13 49.52 -24.44
C ALA A 11 -37.39 48.80 -23.12
N LEU A 12 -38.27 49.37 -22.28
CA LEU A 12 -38.84 48.70 -21.12
C LEU A 12 -39.72 47.54 -21.60
N ALA A 13 -39.19 46.32 -21.61
CA ALA A 13 -40.00 45.12 -21.66
C ALA A 13 -40.39 44.75 -20.22
N VAL A 14 -41.68 44.86 -19.92
CA VAL A 14 -42.29 44.38 -18.67
C VAL A 14 -42.20 42.85 -18.68
N CYS A 15 -41.16 42.30 -18.09
CA CYS A 15 -41.09 40.88 -17.77
C CYS A 15 -41.99 40.62 -16.56
N LEU A 16 -43.20 40.12 -16.83
CA LEU A 16 -44.03 39.46 -15.84
C LEU A 16 -43.20 38.34 -15.19
N GLY A 17 -42.86 38.53 -13.92
CA GLY A 17 -42.10 37.57 -13.13
C GLY A 17 -42.89 36.28 -12.95
N PHE A 18 -42.56 35.27 -13.74
CA PHE A 18 -42.74 33.89 -13.32
C PHE A 18 -41.58 33.57 -12.38
N VAL A 19 -41.84 33.59 -11.07
CA VAL A 19 -40.94 33.01 -10.08
C VAL A 19 -41.12 31.49 -10.17
N PRO A 20 -40.16 30.72 -10.71
CA PRO A 20 -40.25 29.27 -10.63
C PRO A 20 -40.14 28.86 -9.16
N LEU A 21 -41.12 28.11 -8.68
CA LEU A 21 -41.05 27.45 -7.38
C LEU A 21 -39.77 26.59 -7.31
N PRO A 22 -39.09 26.53 -6.15
CA PRO A 22 -37.95 25.66 -5.99
C PRO A 22 -38.40 24.20 -6.15
N VAL A 23 -37.98 23.57 -7.24
CA VAL A 23 -38.07 22.11 -7.40
C VAL A 23 -37.13 21.51 -6.36
N GLN A 24 -37.71 20.93 -5.31
CA GLN A 24 -36.93 20.15 -4.35
C GLN A 24 -36.39 18.89 -5.07
N PRO A 25 -35.10 18.55 -4.90
CA PRO A 25 -34.56 17.32 -5.45
C PRO A 25 -35.26 16.15 -4.76
N GLN A 26 -36.10 15.47 -5.52
CA GLN A 26 -36.70 14.20 -5.11
C GLN A 26 -35.57 13.17 -5.11
N THR A 27 -34.81 13.07 -4.03
CA THR A 27 -33.93 11.91 -3.85
C THR A 27 -34.83 10.68 -3.82
N PRO A 28 -34.68 9.73 -4.76
CA PRO A 28 -35.43 8.49 -4.64
C PRO A 28 -35.00 7.87 -3.31
N ALA A 29 -35.96 7.73 -2.39
CA ALA A 29 -35.75 6.97 -1.18
C ALA A 29 -35.50 5.53 -1.62
N VAL A 30 -34.23 5.20 -1.84
CA VAL A 30 -33.78 3.82 -1.93
C VAL A 30 -34.06 3.26 -0.55
N ARG A 31 -35.22 2.60 -0.39
CA ARG A 31 -35.45 1.74 0.75
C ARG A 31 -34.30 0.76 0.72
N ALA A 32 -33.33 0.93 1.63
CA ALA A 32 -32.40 -0.11 1.94
C ALA A 32 -33.26 -1.31 2.36
N ALA A 33 -33.40 -2.29 1.46
CA ALA A 33 -33.95 -3.56 1.82
C ALA A 33 -33.08 -4.04 2.98
N ALA A 34 -33.68 -4.23 4.16
CA ALA A 34 -33.00 -4.86 5.26
C ALA A 34 -32.54 -6.23 4.75
N VAL A 35 -31.23 -6.36 4.53
CA VAL A 35 -30.64 -7.63 4.16
C VAL A 35 -30.94 -8.58 5.32
N PRO A 36 -31.64 -9.71 5.10
CA PRO A 36 -31.91 -10.65 6.17
C PRO A 36 -30.58 -11.07 6.81
N ALA A 37 -30.49 -10.95 8.13
CA ALA A 37 -29.31 -11.24 8.93
C ALA A 37 -28.87 -12.72 8.92
N SER A 38 -29.36 -13.52 7.97
CA SER A 38 -29.25 -14.98 7.93
C SER A 38 -28.62 -15.53 6.65
N ALA A 39 -28.19 -14.68 5.71
CA ALA A 39 -27.26 -15.17 4.68
C ALA A 39 -25.91 -15.45 5.36
N PRO A 40 -25.37 -16.69 5.31
CA PRO A 40 -24.04 -16.94 5.84
C PRO A 40 -23.08 -16.02 5.10
N ARG A 41 -22.39 -15.14 5.84
CA ARG A 41 -21.28 -14.37 5.27
C ARG A 41 -20.32 -15.40 4.66
N PRO A 42 -19.85 -15.21 3.42
CA PRO A 42 -18.83 -16.09 2.85
C PRO A 42 -17.70 -16.21 3.87
N ALA A 43 -17.23 -17.44 4.08
CA ALA A 43 -16.22 -17.73 5.09
C ALA A 43 -15.05 -16.76 4.91
N SER A 44 -14.80 -15.95 5.95
CA SER A 44 -13.66 -15.05 5.95
C SER A 44 -12.40 -15.88 5.83
N PRO A 45 -11.45 -15.49 4.97
CA PRO A 45 -10.15 -16.17 4.92
C PRO A 45 -9.30 -15.91 6.16
N TRP A 46 -9.71 -14.95 7.00
CA TRP A 46 -9.08 -14.62 8.27
C TRP A 46 -9.86 -15.23 9.41
N THR A 47 -9.16 -16.04 10.22
CA THR A 47 -9.66 -16.64 11.47
C THR A 47 -10.11 -15.53 12.43
N ALA A 48 -11.23 -15.76 13.11
CA ALA A 48 -11.68 -14.85 14.16
C ALA A 48 -10.75 -14.92 15.37
N LEU A 49 -10.63 -13.82 16.12
CA LEU A 49 -9.72 -13.79 17.28
C LEU A 49 -10.08 -14.84 18.34
N ALA A 50 -11.36 -15.17 18.51
CA ALA A 50 -11.79 -16.22 19.45
C ALA A 50 -11.37 -17.63 19.02
N ASP A 51 -11.03 -17.83 17.75
CA ASP A 51 -10.75 -19.14 17.16
C ASP A 51 -9.28 -19.32 16.75
N ASP A 52 -8.42 -18.33 17.03
CA ASP A 52 -7.03 -18.32 16.55
C ASP A 52 -6.04 -19.11 17.41
N GLY A 53 -6.48 -19.59 18.58
CA GLY A 53 -5.65 -20.34 19.53
C GLY A 53 -4.61 -19.49 20.27
N LEU A 54 -4.61 -18.17 20.08
CA LEU A 54 -3.73 -17.19 20.73
C LEU A 54 -4.48 -16.36 21.77
N HIS A 55 -5.73 -15.99 21.50
CA HIS A 55 -6.55 -15.21 22.42
C HIS A 55 -7.45 -16.12 23.28
N ASP A 56 -7.58 -15.77 24.57
CA ASP A 56 -8.54 -16.42 25.47
C ASP A 56 -9.99 -16.02 25.09
N PRO A 57 -10.83 -16.96 24.62
CA PRO A 57 -12.20 -16.66 24.21
C PRO A 57 -13.10 -16.22 25.38
N ALA A 58 -12.74 -16.56 26.61
CA ALA A 58 -13.48 -16.16 27.81
C ALA A 58 -13.14 -14.74 28.27
N ASN A 59 -12.09 -14.12 27.71
CA ASN A 59 -11.69 -12.77 28.09
C ASN A 59 -12.76 -11.75 27.63
N PRO A 60 -13.41 -11.01 28.55
CA PRO A 60 -14.43 -10.03 28.17
C PRO A 60 -13.88 -8.88 27.32
N ALA A 61 -12.57 -8.60 27.40
CA ALA A 61 -11.92 -7.58 26.58
C ALA A 61 -11.73 -8.02 25.12
N LEU A 62 -11.90 -9.30 24.78
CA LEU A 62 -11.76 -9.80 23.40
C LEU A 62 -12.72 -9.10 22.43
N GLY A 63 -13.94 -8.80 22.89
CA GLY A 63 -14.94 -8.07 22.11
C GLY A 63 -14.58 -6.61 21.83
N LEU A 64 -13.55 -6.06 22.49
CA LEU A 64 -13.04 -4.71 22.23
C LEU A 64 -11.99 -4.69 21.11
N LEU A 65 -11.43 -5.83 20.75
CA LEU A 65 -10.40 -5.93 19.72
C LEU A 65 -11.04 -5.94 18.33
N GLN A 66 -10.43 -5.21 17.40
CA GLN A 66 -10.87 -5.21 16.01
C GLN A 66 -10.64 -6.59 15.37
N GLN A 67 -11.67 -7.12 14.71
CA GLN A 67 -11.55 -8.41 14.02
C GLN A 67 -10.65 -8.29 12.78
N PRO A 68 -9.79 -9.30 12.48
CA PRO A 68 -8.94 -9.28 11.29
C PRO A 68 -9.73 -9.12 9.99
N ALA A 69 -10.88 -9.79 9.89
CA ALA A 69 -11.74 -9.68 8.73
C ALA A 69 -12.27 -8.25 8.53
N GLU A 70 -12.59 -7.56 9.62
CA GLU A 70 -13.00 -6.16 9.57
C GLU A 70 -11.84 -5.27 9.12
N ALA A 71 -10.68 -5.41 9.77
CA ALA A 71 -9.49 -4.60 9.50
C ALA A 71 -8.94 -4.77 8.07
N LEU A 72 -8.93 -5.99 7.54
CA LEU A 72 -8.22 -6.32 6.31
C LEU A 72 -9.12 -6.42 5.07
N SER A 73 -10.45 -6.49 5.24
CA SER A 73 -11.38 -6.70 4.12
C SER A 73 -11.37 -5.63 3.03
N THR A 74 -11.00 -4.40 3.38
CA THR A 74 -10.96 -3.25 2.46
C THR A 74 -9.62 -3.13 1.72
N LEU A 75 -8.61 -3.90 2.12
CA LEU A 75 -7.28 -3.83 1.55
C LEU A 75 -7.16 -4.66 0.24
N PRO A 76 -6.26 -4.28 -0.67
CA PRO A 76 -5.99 -5.06 -1.88
C PRO A 76 -5.63 -6.50 -1.58
N ARG A 77 -6.26 -7.44 -2.31
CA ARG A 77 -6.11 -8.88 -2.09
C ARG A 77 -4.80 -9.43 -2.64
N ASP A 78 -4.17 -10.30 -1.87
CA ASP A 78 -3.06 -11.15 -2.29
C ASP A 78 -3.46 -12.63 -2.36
N THR A 79 -2.66 -13.43 -3.05
CA THR A 79 -2.75 -14.89 -3.14
C THR A 79 -1.89 -15.60 -2.10
N ALA A 80 -1.09 -14.86 -1.32
CA ALA A 80 -0.12 -15.40 -0.39
C ALA A 80 -0.22 -14.75 1.00
N GLY A 81 0.31 -15.44 2.02
CA GLY A 81 0.35 -14.94 3.39
C GLY A 81 -1.04 -14.64 3.96
N ASN A 82 -1.19 -13.48 4.60
CA ASN A 82 -2.46 -13.00 5.14
C ASN A 82 -3.43 -12.44 4.07
N GLN A 83 -3.18 -12.73 2.78
CA GLN A 83 -4.02 -12.32 1.65
C GLN A 83 -4.15 -10.81 1.45
N VAL A 84 -3.15 -10.02 1.89
CA VAL A 84 -3.10 -8.56 1.70
C VAL A 84 -1.88 -8.16 0.88
N ARG A 85 -2.08 -7.38 -0.19
CA ARG A 85 -0.99 -6.76 -0.96
C ARG A 85 -0.60 -5.43 -0.33
N TRP A 86 0.22 -5.49 0.72
CA TRP A 86 0.63 -4.32 1.52
C TRP A 86 1.27 -3.19 0.73
N VAL A 87 2.18 -3.50 -0.21
CA VAL A 87 2.81 -2.48 -1.07
C VAL A 87 1.77 -1.80 -1.96
N GLN A 88 0.83 -2.56 -2.52
CA GLN A 88 -0.25 -1.98 -3.32
C GLN A 88 -1.19 -1.12 -2.48
N ALA A 89 -1.45 -1.52 -1.23
CA ALA A 89 -2.27 -0.74 -0.30
C ALA A 89 -1.65 0.63 0.01
N LEU A 90 -0.32 0.68 0.15
CA LEU A 90 0.42 1.94 0.21
C LEU A 90 0.31 2.69 -1.11
N ASP A 91 0.70 2.10 -2.24
CA ASP A 91 0.73 2.77 -3.55
C ASP A 91 -0.64 3.35 -3.97
N GLN A 92 -1.74 2.79 -3.46
CA GLN A 92 -3.11 3.27 -3.69
C GLN A 92 -3.61 4.27 -2.63
N GLY A 93 -2.83 4.54 -1.59
CA GLY A 93 -3.19 5.43 -0.48
C GLY A 93 -4.31 4.89 0.42
N VAL A 94 -4.63 3.60 0.33
CA VAL A 94 -5.62 2.93 1.21
C VAL A 94 -5.07 2.85 2.63
N ILE A 95 -3.74 2.71 2.75
CA ILE A 95 -3.02 2.86 4.01
C ILE A 95 -2.11 4.08 3.92
N GLN A 96 -2.17 4.94 4.92
CA GLN A 96 -1.35 6.14 5.03
C GLN A 96 -0.70 6.19 6.42
N PRO A 97 0.42 5.48 6.61
CA PRO A 97 1.11 5.47 7.89
C PRO A 97 1.59 6.87 8.24
N ARG A 98 1.52 7.21 9.52
CA ARG A 98 2.18 8.42 10.00
C ARG A 98 3.69 8.24 9.86
N ALA A 99 4.32 9.14 9.10
CA ALA A 99 5.74 9.02 8.78
C ALA A 99 6.65 9.25 10.00
N ASN A 100 6.20 10.04 10.98
CA ASN A 100 6.91 10.25 12.25
C ASN A 100 5.95 10.55 13.42
N LEU A 101 6.48 10.36 14.64
CA LEU A 101 5.80 10.78 15.87
C LEU A 101 5.94 12.29 16.10
N SER A 102 7.10 12.85 15.76
CA SER A 102 7.40 14.28 15.86
C SER A 102 7.78 14.84 14.49
N ALA A 103 7.33 16.06 14.18
CA ALA A 103 7.62 16.72 12.90
C ALA A 103 9.13 16.94 12.65
N ALA A 104 9.93 16.96 13.71
CA ALA A 104 11.38 17.12 13.62
C ALA A 104 12.11 15.84 13.19
N THR A 105 11.47 14.67 13.23
CA THR A 105 12.10 13.40 12.87
C THR A 105 12.19 13.29 11.35
N PRO A 106 13.40 13.28 10.76
CA PRO A 106 13.55 13.16 9.32
C PRO A 106 13.18 11.75 8.88
N VAL A 107 12.29 11.64 7.90
CA VAL A 107 11.90 10.37 7.28
C VAL A 107 12.73 10.21 6.01
N ARG A 108 13.37 9.05 5.86
CA ARG A 108 14.31 8.79 4.76
C ARG A 108 13.82 7.61 3.93
N VAL A 109 13.10 7.91 2.87
CA VAL A 109 12.78 6.90 1.85
C VAL A 109 13.94 6.82 0.86
N ARG A 110 14.36 5.61 0.52
CA ARG A 110 15.40 5.37 -0.48
C ARG A 110 14.78 4.65 -1.67
N ASP A 111 14.74 5.31 -2.81
CA ASP A 111 14.30 4.67 -4.05
C ASP A 111 15.49 4.26 -4.91
N GLN A 112 16.04 3.08 -4.64
CA GLN A 112 17.15 2.49 -5.38
C GLN A 112 17.03 0.98 -5.40
N ASP A 113 17.20 0.39 -6.57
CA ASP A 113 17.14 -1.06 -6.74
C ASP A 113 18.55 -1.66 -6.71
N ILE A 114 18.68 -2.84 -6.11
CA ILE A 114 19.90 -3.68 -6.13
C ILE A 114 19.56 -5.01 -6.79
N ILE A 115 20.44 -5.46 -7.68
CA ILE A 115 20.41 -6.78 -8.29
C ILE A 115 21.33 -7.71 -7.50
N ILE A 116 20.79 -8.86 -7.11
CA ILE A 116 21.47 -9.91 -6.34
C ILE A 116 21.41 -11.21 -7.16
N SER A 117 22.42 -12.07 -7.03
CA SER A 117 22.45 -13.41 -7.65
C SER A 117 22.27 -13.42 -9.17
N LYS A 118 22.90 -12.47 -9.87
CA LYS A 118 22.80 -12.26 -11.33
C LYS A 118 23.15 -13.47 -12.20
N TYR A 119 23.95 -14.40 -11.69
CA TYR A 119 24.49 -15.54 -12.43
C TYR A 119 23.97 -16.89 -11.92
N GLY A 120 22.89 -16.88 -11.13
CA GLY A 120 22.24 -18.11 -10.67
C GLY A 120 21.46 -18.84 -11.76
N SER A 121 20.98 -20.04 -11.46
CA SER A 121 20.08 -20.81 -12.33
C SER A 121 18.67 -20.21 -12.42
N MET A 122 18.23 -19.57 -11.34
CA MET A 122 16.99 -18.78 -11.29
C MET A 122 17.22 -17.37 -11.86
N PRO A 123 16.14 -16.64 -12.24
CA PRO A 123 16.23 -15.22 -12.52
C PRO A 123 16.91 -14.46 -11.37
N ALA A 124 17.55 -13.36 -11.69
CA ALA A 124 18.23 -12.53 -10.72
C ALA A 124 17.22 -11.95 -9.72
N VAL A 125 17.69 -11.77 -8.50
CA VAL A 125 16.89 -11.19 -7.43
C VAL A 125 16.95 -9.67 -7.54
N LEU A 126 15.79 -9.02 -7.53
CA LEU A 126 15.70 -7.57 -7.40
C LEU A 126 15.29 -7.22 -5.97
N PHE A 127 16.13 -6.44 -5.30
CA PHE A 127 15.85 -5.86 -4.00
C PHE A 127 15.57 -4.36 -4.16
N PRO A 128 14.33 -3.90 -3.95
CA PRO A 128 14.01 -2.50 -4.06
C PRO A 128 13.99 -1.84 -2.66
N HIS A 129 14.81 -0.81 -2.44
CA HIS A 129 14.83 -0.12 -1.15
C HIS A 129 13.51 0.56 -0.83
N ARG A 130 12.77 1.05 -1.83
CA ARG A 130 11.57 1.88 -1.61
C ARG A 130 10.55 1.14 -0.74
N GLN A 131 10.15 -0.06 -1.16
CA GLN A 131 9.13 -0.86 -0.47
C GLN A 131 9.55 -1.21 0.96
N HIS A 132 10.85 -1.31 1.25
CA HIS A 132 11.37 -1.57 2.59
C HIS A 132 11.44 -0.29 3.42
N THR A 133 11.87 0.82 2.83
CA THR A 133 12.05 2.12 3.51
C THR A 133 10.77 2.95 3.65
N LEU A 134 9.66 2.50 3.07
CA LEU A 134 8.32 3.05 3.33
C LEU A 134 7.80 2.67 4.73
N TRP A 135 8.28 1.57 5.31
CA TRP A 135 7.86 1.08 6.62
C TRP A 135 8.98 1.05 7.66
N LEU A 136 10.22 0.86 7.21
CA LEU A 136 11.37 0.60 8.05
C LEU A 136 12.43 1.68 7.87
N ASP A 137 13.23 1.89 8.92
CA ASP A 137 14.40 2.76 8.87
C ASP A 137 15.65 1.96 8.45
N CYS A 138 16.68 2.67 8.01
CA CYS A 138 17.96 2.13 7.59
C CYS A 138 18.57 1.22 8.67
N ALA A 139 18.43 1.60 9.94
CA ALA A 139 18.95 0.88 11.10
C ALA A 139 18.29 -0.50 11.31
N ASN A 140 17.10 -0.74 10.75
CA ASN A 140 16.47 -2.06 10.80
C ASN A 140 17.23 -3.10 9.98
N CYS A 141 18.00 -2.66 8.98
CA CYS A 141 18.74 -3.54 8.08
C CYS A 141 20.26 -3.39 8.25
N HIS A 142 20.74 -2.18 8.50
CA HIS A 142 22.15 -1.83 8.45
C HIS A 142 22.70 -1.29 9.77
N ASP A 143 23.93 -1.62 10.16
CA ASP A 143 24.84 -2.59 9.54
C ASP A 143 24.64 -4.03 10.07
N GLY A 144 23.51 -4.28 10.76
CA GLY A 144 23.22 -5.54 11.43
C GLY A 144 22.99 -6.71 10.48
N LEU A 145 21.91 -6.67 9.70
CA LEU A 145 21.54 -7.77 8.78
C LEU A 145 22.37 -7.74 7.50
N PHE A 146 22.68 -6.55 7.01
CA PHE A 146 23.42 -6.34 5.77
C PHE A 146 24.45 -5.24 5.93
N LYS A 147 25.57 -5.36 5.20
CA LYS A 147 26.53 -4.27 5.03
C LYS A 147 26.01 -3.25 4.01
N GLN A 148 26.23 -1.97 4.23
CA GLN A 148 25.91 -0.87 3.30
C GLN A 148 26.88 -0.80 2.09
N GLN A 149 27.18 -1.94 1.48
CA GLN A 149 28.09 -2.02 0.35
C GLN A 149 27.65 -3.10 -0.63
N ALA A 150 27.42 -2.70 -1.88
CA ALA A 150 27.05 -3.62 -2.95
C ALA A 150 28.13 -4.70 -3.15
N GLY A 151 27.72 -5.95 -3.32
CA GLY A 151 28.63 -7.10 -3.46
C GLY A 151 29.37 -7.54 -2.19
N ALA A 152 29.26 -6.80 -1.07
CA ALA A 152 29.91 -7.16 0.19
C ALA A 152 29.15 -8.23 0.99
N ASN A 153 27.85 -8.37 0.74
CA ASN A 153 27.01 -9.37 1.38
C ASN A 153 27.08 -10.71 0.65
N ARG A 154 26.92 -11.81 1.39
CA ARG A 154 26.84 -13.17 0.85
C ARG A 154 25.48 -13.76 1.20
N TYR A 155 24.76 -14.21 0.19
CA TYR A 155 23.39 -14.69 0.34
C TYR A 155 23.34 -16.21 0.18
N SER A 156 22.46 -16.85 0.93
CA SER A 156 22.18 -18.29 0.81
C SER A 156 20.70 -18.53 1.05
N MET A 157 20.05 -19.26 0.13
CA MET A 157 18.65 -19.64 0.35
C MET A 157 18.48 -20.53 1.57
N GLN A 158 19.49 -21.33 1.93
CA GLN A 158 19.45 -22.12 3.17
C GLN A 158 19.34 -21.21 4.39
N ARG A 159 20.23 -20.21 4.51
CA ARG A 159 20.20 -19.23 5.60
C ARG A 159 18.91 -18.43 5.64
N ILE A 160 18.37 -18.09 4.46
CA ILE A 160 17.09 -17.40 4.34
C ILE A 160 15.94 -18.28 4.88
N LEU A 161 15.93 -19.57 4.58
CA LEU A 161 14.92 -20.49 5.13
C LEU A 161 15.10 -20.72 6.64
N ASP A 162 16.34 -20.62 7.14
CA ASP A 162 16.66 -20.73 8.56
C ASP A 162 16.36 -19.43 9.35
N GLY A 163 15.72 -18.43 8.73
CA GLY A 163 15.30 -17.19 9.37
C GLY A 163 16.36 -16.09 9.41
N GLU A 164 17.45 -16.23 8.65
CA GLU A 164 18.48 -15.20 8.52
C GLU A 164 18.25 -14.32 7.27
N GLN A 165 18.95 -13.17 7.19
CA GLN A 165 18.94 -12.31 5.99
C GLN A 165 17.52 -11.89 5.60
N CYS A 166 17.08 -12.21 4.37
CA CYS A 166 15.72 -11.94 3.91
C CYS A 166 14.66 -12.67 4.75
N GLY A 167 15.02 -13.83 5.31
CA GLY A 167 14.15 -14.69 6.10
C GLY A 167 13.82 -14.16 7.48
N VAL A 168 14.56 -13.16 7.98
CA VAL A 168 14.20 -12.45 9.22
C VAL A 168 12.80 -11.85 9.09
N CYS A 169 12.43 -11.42 7.87
CA CYS A 169 11.14 -10.80 7.61
C CYS A 169 10.23 -11.62 6.69
N HIS A 170 10.73 -12.14 5.57
CA HIS A 170 9.90 -12.89 4.62
C HIS A 170 9.54 -14.26 5.18
N GLY A 171 8.23 -14.52 5.37
CA GLY A 171 7.70 -15.71 6.04
C GLY A 171 7.08 -15.41 7.41
N ALA A 172 7.62 -14.44 8.15
CA ALA A 172 7.12 -14.05 9.48
C ALA A 172 6.27 -12.78 9.44
N VAL A 173 6.78 -11.72 8.80
CA VAL A 173 6.13 -10.39 8.75
C VAL A 173 5.77 -9.96 7.33
N SER A 174 6.37 -10.58 6.32
CA SER A 174 6.12 -10.33 4.90
C SER A 174 5.73 -11.63 4.19
N PHE A 175 5.45 -11.54 2.89
CA PHE A 175 4.99 -12.67 2.09
C PHE A 175 5.90 -13.91 2.25
N PRO A 176 5.32 -15.12 2.16
CA PRO A 176 6.05 -16.36 2.41
C PRO A 176 7.14 -16.62 1.35
N LEU A 177 8.22 -17.29 1.77
CA LEU A 177 9.36 -17.63 0.91
C LEU A 177 9.04 -18.62 -0.22
N THR A 178 7.83 -19.17 -0.25
CA THR A 178 7.31 -19.98 -1.36
C THR A 178 7.03 -19.18 -2.63
N GLU A 179 6.95 -17.85 -2.52
CA GLU A 179 6.70 -16.94 -3.64
C GLU A 179 7.99 -16.59 -4.40
N CYS A 180 8.65 -17.60 -4.98
CA CYS A 180 9.98 -17.49 -5.59
C CYS A 180 10.13 -16.29 -6.54
N ASN A 181 9.13 -16.08 -7.40
CA ASN A 181 9.16 -15.07 -8.46
C ASN A 181 9.03 -13.63 -7.96
N ARG A 182 8.67 -13.41 -6.69
CA ARG A 182 8.63 -12.06 -6.10
C ARG A 182 10.03 -11.52 -5.85
N CYS A 183 10.95 -12.40 -5.48
CA CYS A 183 12.36 -12.06 -5.34
C CYS A 183 13.07 -12.22 -6.70
N HIS A 184 12.94 -13.40 -7.31
CA HIS A 184 13.56 -13.78 -8.59
C HIS A 184 12.76 -13.23 -9.78
N SER A 185 12.78 -11.91 -9.93
CA SER A 185 11.88 -11.18 -10.84
C SER A 185 12.55 -10.62 -12.10
N VAL A 186 13.88 -10.68 -12.20
CA VAL A 186 14.60 -10.09 -13.34
C VAL A 186 15.34 -11.17 -14.14
N PRO A 187 14.99 -11.39 -15.42
CA PRO A 187 15.70 -12.35 -16.26
C PRO A 187 17.19 -12.04 -16.36
N ASN A 188 18.06 -13.06 -16.19
CA ASN A 188 19.52 -12.88 -16.24
C ASN A 188 20.00 -12.32 -17.58
N SER A 189 19.31 -12.67 -18.68
CA SER A 189 19.58 -12.13 -20.02
C SER A 189 19.41 -10.62 -20.10
N ALA A 190 18.49 -10.02 -19.33
CA ALA A 190 18.23 -8.59 -19.30
C ALA A 190 19.28 -7.78 -18.52
N LEU A 191 20.22 -8.46 -17.85
CA LEU A 191 21.21 -7.83 -16.97
C LEU A 191 22.63 -7.83 -17.56
N ARG A 192 22.83 -8.37 -18.77
CA ARG A 192 24.14 -8.34 -19.44
C ARG A 192 24.62 -6.89 -19.61
N GLY A 193 25.81 -6.59 -19.10
CA GLY A 193 26.41 -5.26 -19.16
C GLY A 193 25.77 -4.19 -18.25
N ARG A 194 24.73 -4.51 -17.48
CA ARG A 194 24.11 -3.56 -16.53
C ARG A 194 24.80 -3.59 -15.17
N PRO A 195 24.93 -2.44 -14.49
CA PRO A 195 25.43 -2.42 -13.11
C PRO A 195 24.45 -3.11 -12.16
N ASP A 196 24.98 -3.66 -11.08
CA ASP A 196 24.18 -4.36 -10.07
C ASP A 196 23.42 -3.39 -9.15
N VAL A 197 23.83 -2.12 -9.10
CA VAL A 197 23.16 -1.07 -8.35
C VAL A 197 22.50 -0.09 -9.33
N GLY A 198 21.19 0.07 -9.21
CA GLY A 198 20.43 1.04 -9.99
C GLY A 198 20.72 2.49 -9.58
N PRO A 199 20.32 3.48 -10.40
CA PRO A 199 20.38 4.88 -9.99
C PRO A 199 19.45 5.13 -8.80
N VAL A 200 19.77 6.14 -8.01
CA VAL A 200 18.85 6.66 -6.99
C VAL A 200 17.79 7.48 -7.70
N ARG A 201 16.53 7.08 -7.57
CA ARG A 201 15.39 7.81 -8.09
C ARG A 201 14.92 8.86 -7.07
N PRO A 202 14.42 10.02 -7.51
CA PRO A 202 13.75 10.97 -6.61
C PRO A 202 12.53 10.29 -5.97
N VAL A 203 12.40 10.43 -4.65
CA VAL A 203 11.17 10.05 -3.97
C VAL A 203 10.12 11.08 -4.38
N VAL A 204 9.12 10.64 -5.15
CA VAL A 204 8.04 11.53 -5.59
C VAL A 204 7.09 11.72 -4.40
N GLU A 205 7.15 12.89 -3.76
CA GLU A 205 6.22 13.28 -2.70
C GLU A 205 4.78 13.13 -3.23
N GLY A 206 3.94 12.34 -2.55
CA GLY A 206 2.55 12.13 -2.94
C GLY A 206 2.30 11.04 -4.00
N ARG A 207 3.34 10.33 -4.48
CA ARG A 207 3.15 8.94 -4.94
C ARG A 207 3.45 8.08 -3.71
N PRO A 208 2.43 7.63 -2.96
CA PRO A 208 2.70 6.76 -1.82
C PRO A 208 3.47 5.54 -2.31
#